data_AF-A0A0D1XLY4-F1
#
_entry.id   AF-A0A0D1XLY4-F1
#
_cell.length_a   1.000
_cell.length_b   1.000
_cell.length_c   1.000
_cell.angle_alpha   90.00
_cell.angle_beta   90.00
_cell.angle_gamma   90.00
#
_symmetry.space_group_name_H-M   'P 1'
#
loop_
_entity.id
_entity.type
_entity.pdbx_description
1 polymer ?
#
loop_
_entity_poly.entity_id
_entity_poly.type
_entity_poly.pdbx_seq_one_letter_code
_entity_poly.pdbx_strand_id
1 'polypeptide(L)'
;MSGRQLFTIDSFRDTGRPLLSVLADPDSIFIQALAKFKHRSLYCNIVNDRTAVYYTTGISKTDPFVDLKGIKVNYLKGYEPVILDPDNPVSPKEPEIPATFGQRLATGASDSLYRIPFAIFIVLFMVIGVPAFLMTSVIQSFRSSRRIRLHLEGKAGISAEQYKVPLLVSMVQEARQTAEDIFENVNQAQSQEYLPASSEEVALEDGSMSPTTSPVISPRHKSNRSVSSVSEKGLESDAADAPAAVEMPTLALTPKQFAMIQALDDVGFKKYPVWIHAARHSHAAIIVRMNRETFHEGKLVVKHWVNEFEI
;
A
#
# COMPACT_ATOMS: atom_id res chain seq x y z
N MET A 1 17.11 -6.51 2.35
CA MET A 1 17.60 -5.25 3.00
C MET A 1 17.13 -3.98 2.26
N SER A 2 15.82 -3.64 2.23
CA SER A 2 15.35 -2.44 1.49
C SER A 2 14.25 -1.60 2.18
N GLY A 3 13.74 -1.98 3.35
CA GLY A 3 12.61 -1.27 4.00
C GLY A 3 12.98 -0.26 5.10
N ARG A 4 14.15 -0.39 5.72
CA ARG A 4 14.50 0.33 6.97
C ARG A 4 14.45 1.86 6.84
N GLN A 5 14.87 2.39 5.70
CA GLN A 5 14.91 3.82 5.42
C GLN A 5 13.50 4.42 5.35
N LEU A 6 12.55 3.71 4.75
CA LEU A 6 11.16 4.17 4.61
C LEU A 6 10.45 4.25 5.98
N PHE A 7 10.79 3.33 6.88
CA PHE A 7 10.31 3.31 8.27
C PHE A 7 11.14 4.20 9.21
N THR A 8 12.14 4.92 8.72
CA THR A 8 12.99 5.82 9.52
C THR A 8 13.67 5.14 10.71
N ILE A 9 13.96 3.83 10.61
CA ILE A 9 14.63 3.03 11.65
C ILE A 9 16.14 2.85 11.38
N ASP A 10 16.66 3.60 10.41
CA ASP A 10 18.07 3.72 10.10
C ASP A 10 18.70 4.94 10.80
N SER A 11 20.03 4.96 10.82
CA SER A 11 20.81 6.13 11.21
C SER A 11 21.81 6.41 10.10
N PHE A 12 21.83 7.66 9.62
CA PHE A 12 22.70 8.05 8.53
C PHE A 12 23.96 8.74 9.06
N ARG A 13 25.10 8.06 8.93
CA ARG A 13 26.42 8.53 9.42
C ARG A 13 26.31 9.01 10.88
N ASP A 14 27.03 10.07 11.24
CA ASP A 14 27.08 10.65 12.58
C ASP A 14 26.00 11.73 12.82
N THR A 15 24.96 11.77 11.98
CA THR A 15 23.90 12.80 12.11
C THR A 15 22.89 12.49 13.21
N GLY A 16 22.86 11.25 13.71
CA GLY A 16 21.83 10.78 14.64
C GLY A 16 20.40 10.80 14.05
N ARG A 17 20.26 11.02 12.73
CA ARG A 17 18.98 11.12 12.02
C ARG A 17 18.87 10.02 10.96
N PRO A 18 17.66 9.53 10.68
CA PRO A 18 17.38 8.66 9.53
C PRO A 18 17.73 9.34 8.21
N LEU A 19 18.19 8.58 7.20
CA LEU A 19 18.63 9.14 5.92
C LEU A 19 17.56 10.02 5.27
N LEU A 20 16.33 9.51 5.12
CA LEU A 20 15.25 10.26 4.46
C LEU A 20 14.91 11.55 5.21
N SER A 21 15.02 11.56 6.54
CA SER A 21 14.81 12.76 7.35
C SER A 21 15.89 13.82 7.13
N VAL A 22 17.12 13.42 6.80
CA VAL A 22 18.19 14.35 6.44
C VAL A 22 18.01 14.88 5.01
N LEU A 23 17.58 14.03 4.08
CA LEU A 23 17.34 14.41 2.68
C LEU A 23 16.13 15.35 2.52
N ALA A 24 15.11 15.17 3.35
CA ALA A 24 13.91 16.00 3.36
C ALA A 24 14.02 17.21 4.30
N ASP A 25 15.21 17.52 4.81
CA ASP A 25 15.42 18.74 5.60
C ASP A 25 15.32 19.97 4.67
N PRO A 26 14.46 20.97 4.95
CA PRO A 26 14.31 22.16 4.11
C PRO A 26 15.62 22.93 3.89
N ASP A 27 16.51 22.90 4.89
CA ASP A 27 17.81 23.57 4.81
C ASP A 27 18.87 22.73 4.08
N SER A 28 18.54 21.49 3.70
CA SER A 28 19.45 20.64 2.95
C SER A 28 19.63 21.10 1.51
N ILE A 29 20.81 20.82 0.97
CA ILE A 29 21.10 21.01 -0.45
C ILE A 29 20.13 20.25 -1.36
N PHE A 30 19.49 19.18 -0.88
CA PHE A 30 18.59 18.34 -1.67
C PHE A 30 17.26 19.05 -1.92
N ILE A 31 16.61 19.56 -0.87
CA ILE A 31 15.37 20.34 -1.00
C ILE A 31 15.63 21.65 -1.74
N GLN A 32 16.71 22.36 -1.40
CA GLN A 32 17.06 23.61 -2.09
C GLN A 32 17.36 23.41 -3.58
N ALA A 33 18.01 22.31 -3.96
CA ALA A 33 18.23 21.98 -5.38
C ALA A 33 16.92 21.60 -6.07
N LEU A 34 16.04 20.85 -5.40
CA LEU A 34 14.75 20.44 -5.93
C LEU A 34 13.83 21.65 -6.21
N ALA A 35 13.89 22.67 -5.36
CA ALA A 35 13.16 23.93 -5.54
C ALA A 35 13.62 24.74 -6.77
N LYS A 36 14.81 24.48 -7.32
CA LYS A 36 15.32 25.19 -8.50
C LYS A 36 14.75 24.72 -9.83
N PHE A 37 14.15 23.53 -9.89
CA PHE A 37 13.53 23.05 -11.13
C PHE A 37 12.35 23.94 -11.52
N LYS A 38 12.25 24.33 -12.80
CA LYS A 38 11.13 25.17 -13.26
C LYS A 38 9.79 24.45 -13.13
N HIS A 39 9.75 23.20 -13.57
CA HIS A 39 8.58 22.33 -13.51
C HIS A 39 8.85 21.15 -12.58
N ARG A 40 7.92 20.93 -11.65
CA ARG A 40 7.95 19.80 -10.72
C ARG A 40 6.60 19.12 -10.80
N SER A 41 6.54 18.00 -11.52
CA SER A 41 5.30 17.27 -11.72
C SER A 41 5.45 15.83 -11.24
N LEU A 42 4.43 15.33 -10.55
CA LEU A 42 4.34 13.94 -10.11
C LEU A 42 3.13 13.31 -10.77
N TYR A 43 3.28 12.06 -11.19
CA TYR A 43 2.18 11.25 -11.70
C TYR A 43 2.06 10.02 -10.80
N CYS A 44 0.91 9.87 -10.15
CA CYS A 44 0.71 8.83 -9.14
C CYS A 44 -0.51 7.98 -9.49
N ASN A 45 -0.33 6.67 -9.55
CA ASN A 45 -1.44 5.76 -9.77
C ASN A 45 -2.37 5.75 -8.55
N ILE A 46 -3.66 5.96 -8.78
CA ILE A 46 -4.67 5.91 -7.71
C ILE A 46 -5.20 4.49 -7.43
N VAL A 47 -5.00 3.56 -8.37
CA VAL A 47 -5.50 2.19 -8.30
C VAL A 47 -4.47 1.21 -8.87
N ASN A 48 -4.44 -0.02 -8.35
CA ASN A 48 -3.70 -1.17 -8.90
C ASN A 48 -2.16 -1.03 -8.96
N ASP A 49 -1.57 -0.09 -8.22
CA ASP A 49 -0.13 0.01 -8.04
C ASP A 49 0.26 -0.47 -6.63
N ARG A 50 0.63 -1.75 -6.52
CA ARG A 50 1.06 -2.34 -5.24
C ARG A 50 2.52 -2.06 -4.92
N THR A 51 3.30 -1.70 -5.93
CA THR A 51 4.74 -1.46 -5.82
C THR A 51 5.05 -0.02 -5.41
N ALA A 52 4.22 0.92 -5.85
CA ALA A 52 4.38 2.35 -5.65
C ALA A 52 3.01 2.97 -5.38
N VAL A 53 2.52 2.78 -4.15
CA VAL A 53 1.16 3.16 -3.77
C VAL A 53 0.97 4.68 -3.84
N TYR A 54 -0.26 5.11 -4.09
CA TYR A 54 -0.66 6.51 -4.25
C TYR A 54 0.00 7.46 -3.24
N TYR A 55 -0.14 7.23 -1.94
CA TYR A 55 0.38 8.17 -0.94
C TYR A 55 1.90 8.27 -0.90
N THR A 56 2.61 7.24 -1.37
CA THR A 56 4.07 7.28 -1.47
C THR A 56 4.51 8.08 -2.70
N THR A 57 3.88 7.83 -3.85
CA THR A 57 4.23 8.48 -5.12
C THR A 57 3.67 9.89 -5.25
N GLY A 58 2.50 10.13 -4.65
CA GLY A 58 1.83 11.41 -4.54
C GLY A 58 2.29 12.24 -3.35
N ILE A 59 3.23 11.75 -2.53
CA ILE A 59 3.74 12.45 -1.34
C ILE A 59 2.56 12.97 -0.50
N SER A 60 1.70 12.06 -0.05
CA SER A 60 0.44 12.44 0.60
C SER A 60 0.32 11.79 1.97
N LYS A 61 -0.22 12.55 2.93
CA LYS A 61 -0.60 12.04 4.25
C LYS A 61 -1.98 11.39 4.25
N THR A 62 -2.83 11.71 3.28
CA THR A 62 -4.19 11.18 3.13
C THR A 62 -4.34 10.43 1.82
N ASP A 63 -5.29 9.49 1.78
CA ASP A 63 -5.60 8.71 0.58
C ASP A 63 -7.10 8.76 0.28
N PRO A 64 -7.57 9.67 -0.60
CA PRO A 64 -8.99 9.76 -0.93
C PRO A 64 -9.46 8.61 -1.82
N PHE A 65 -8.55 7.78 -2.34
CA PHE A 65 -8.86 6.76 -3.36
C PHE A 65 -9.08 5.35 -2.78
N VAL A 66 -9.12 5.23 -1.45
CA VAL A 66 -9.36 3.97 -0.75
C VAL A 66 -10.73 3.37 -1.13
N ASP A 67 -11.77 4.19 -1.17
CA ASP A 67 -13.11 3.80 -1.64
C ASP A 67 -13.59 4.65 -2.83
N LEU A 68 -13.26 4.17 -4.03
CA LEU A 68 -13.73 4.80 -5.27
C LEU A 68 -15.26 4.79 -5.44
N LYS A 69 -16.01 3.96 -4.71
CA LYS A 69 -17.48 3.91 -4.86
C LYS A 69 -18.17 5.10 -4.18
N GLY A 70 -17.55 5.65 -3.14
CA GLY A 70 -18.06 6.77 -2.34
C GLY A 70 -17.69 8.16 -2.86
N ILE A 71 -16.84 8.25 -3.88
CA ILE A 71 -16.31 9.53 -4.37
C ILE A 71 -16.67 9.74 -5.85
N LYS A 72 -16.81 11.01 -6.23
CA LYS A 72 -16.85 11.42 -7.63
C LYS A 72 -15.45 11.84 -8.06
N VAL A 73 -14.91 11.16 -9.07
CA VAL A 73 -13.60 11.48 -9.64
C VAL A 73 -13.74 12.59 -10.68
N ASN A 74 -12.93 13.63 -10.56
CA ASN A 74 -12.87 14.73 -11.52
C ASN A 74 -11.62 14.59 -12.40
N TYR A 75 -11.84 14.58 -13.71
CA TYR A 75 -10.77 14.42 -14.68
C TYR A 75 -10.23 15.76 -15.19
N LEU A 76 -8.96 15.75 -15.56
CA LEU A 76 -8.32 16.87 -16.23
C LEU A 76 -8.88 17.00 -17.66
N LYS A 77 -9.30 18.23 -17.99
CA LYS A 77 -9.90 18.54 -19.30
C LYS A 77 -8.98 18.17 -20.47
N GLY A 78 -9.45 17.32 -21.37
CA GLY A 78 -8.72 16.86 -22.56
C GLY A 78 -7.87 15.59 -22.35
N TYR A 79 -7.85 15.04 -21.13
CA TYR A 79 -7.13 13.82 -20.76
C TYR A 79 -8.02 12.79 -20.05
N GLU A 80 -9.34 12.95 -20.20
CA GLU A 80 -10.35 12.01 -19.69
C GLU A 80 -10.25 10.65 -20.42
N PRO A 81 -10.50 9.51 -19.74
CA PRO A 81 -10.77 9.32 -18.33
C PRO A 81 -9.52 8.91 -17.53
N VAL A 82 -8.31 9.38 -17.90
CA VAL A 82 -7.06 8.81 -17.33
C VAL A 82 -6.42 9.70 -16.29
N ILE A 83 -6.31 11.01 -16.55
CA ILE A 83 -5.63 11.94 -15.65
C ILE A 83 -6.67 12.72 -14.86
N LEU A 84 -6.51 12.78 -13.54
CA LEU A 84 -7.37 13.54 -12.64
C LEU A 84 -6.93 15.00 -12.57
N ASP A 85 -7.88 15.87 -12.21
CA ASP A 85 -7.58 17.27 -11.94
C ASP A 85 -6.63 17.38 -10.72
N PRO A 86 -5.46 18.02 -10.85
CA PRO A 86 -4.51 18.18 -9.76
C PRO A 86 -5.06 19.04 -8.60
N ASP A 87 -5.92 20.01 -8.88
CA ASP A 87 -6.39 20.98 -7.89
C ASP A 87 -7.65 20.45 -7.16
N ASN A 88 -8.51 19.73 -7.87
CA ASN A 88 -9.73 19.15 -7.31
C ASN A 88 -10.00 17.72 -7.82
N PRO A 89 -9.19 16.72 -7.42
CA PRO A 89 -9.26 15.37 -7.98
C PRO A 89 -10.53 14.60 -7.59
N VAL A 90 -11.10 14.90 -6.43
CA VAL A 90 -12.25 14.18 -5.87
C VAL A 90 -13.30 15.14 -5.34
N SER A 91 -14.57 14.77 -5.47
CA SER A 91 -15.68 15.49 -4.85
C SER A 91 -16.65 14.51 -4.17
N PRO A 92 -17.42 14.96 -3.17
CA PRO A 92 -18.43 14.12 -2.54
C PRO A 92 -19.39 13.59 -3.60
N LYS A 93 -19.65 12.28 -3.58
CA LYS A 93 -20.66 11.72 -4.45
C LYS A 93 -22.03 12.13 -3.91
N GLU A 94 -22.88 12.72 -4.77
CA GLU A 94 -24.26 12.98 -4.40
C GLU A 94 -24.93 11.66 -3.96
N PRO A 95 -25.74 11.67 -2.90
CA PRO A 95 -26.37 10.45 -2.40
C PRO A 95 -27.29 9.89 -3.48
N GLU A 96 -26.84 8.81 -4.14
CA GLU A 96 -27.69 8.04 -5.04
C GLU A 96 -28.88 7.50 -4.23
N ILE A 97 -30.10 7.80 -4.69
CA ILE A 97 -31.35 7.29 -4.12
C ILE A 97 -31.17 5.79 -3.91
N PRO A 98 -31.39 5.25 -2.69
CA PRO A 98 -31.00 3.89 -2.37
C PRO A 98 -31.67 2.92 -3.34
N ALA A 99 -30.84 2.32 -4.21
CA ALA A 99 -31.29 1.36 -5.20
C ALA A 99 -32.10 0.26 -4.51
N THR A 100 -33.25 -0.08 -5.08
CA THR A 100 -34.20 -1.07 -4.55
C THR A 100 -33.49 -2.40 -4.31
N PHE A 101 -33.90 -3.17 -3.30
CA PHE A 101 -33.25 -4.41 -2.83
C PHE A 101 -32.80 -5.36 -3.97
N GLY A 102 -33.58 -5.50 -5.05
CA GLY A 102 -33.22 -6.31 -6.21
C GLY A 102 -31.99 -5.81 -7.00
N GLN A 103 -31.78 -4.50 -7.06
CA GLN A 103 -30.65 -3.87 -7.75
C GLN A 103 -29.34 -4.00 -6.96
N ARG A 104 -29.43 -4.08 -5.63
CA ARG A 104 -28.30 -4.42 -4.73
C ARG A 104 -27.88 -5.88 -4.82
N LEU A 105 -28.84 -6.80 -5.00
CA LEU A 105 -28.55 -8.22 -5.24
C LEU A 105 -27.89 -8.44 -6.61
N ALA A 106 -28.34 -7.73 -7.64
CA ALA A 106 -27.76 -7.83 -8.99
C ALA A 106 -26.31 -7.33 -9.05
N THR A 107 -26.00 -6.21 -8.39
CA THR A 107 -24.64 -5.63 -8.35
C THR A 107 -23.67 -6.41 -7.44
N GLY A 108 -24.16 -7.00 -6.33
CA GLY A 108 -23.35 -7.89 -5.50
C GLY A 108 -23.01 -9.23 -6.17
N ALA A 109 -23.87 -9.72 -7.08
CA ALA A 109 -23.65 -10.97 -7.80
C ALA A 109 -22.53 -10.86 -8.86
N SER A 110 -22.37 -9.72 -9.52
CA SER A 110 -21.36 -9.55 -10.60
C SER A 110 -19.92 -9.52 -10.08
N ASP A 111 -19.65 -8.84 -8.96
CA ASP A 111 -18.30 -8.77 -8.37
C ASP A 111 -17.86 -10.11 -7.76
N SER A 112 -18.82 -10.92 -7.29
CA SER A 112 -18.56 -12.23 -6.71
C SER A 112 -18.37 -13.33 -7.77
N LEU A 113 -18.90 -13.15 -8.98
CA LEU A 113 -18.86 -14.17 -10.04
C LEU A 113 -17.44 -14.56 -10.46
N TYR A 114 -16.50 -13.62 -10.48
CA TYR A 114 -15.10 -13.89 -10.78
C TYR A 114 -14.34 -14.53 -9.61
N ARG A 115 -14.83 -14.39 -8.37
CA ARG A 115 -14.18 -14.94 -7.16
C ARG A 115 -14.63 -16.37 -6.86
N ILE A 116 -15.86 -16.74 -7.25
CA ILE A 116 -16.43 -18.08 -7.05
C ILE A 116 -15.59 -19.21 -7.68
N PRO A 117 -15.21 -19.18 -8.98
CA PRO A 117 -14.44 -20.28 -9.57
C PRO A 117 -13.06 -20.42 -8.92
N PHE A 118 -12.45 -19.31 -8.52
CA PHE A 118 -11.17 -19.31 -7.81
C PHE A 118 -11.29 -19.87 -6.38
N ALA A 119 -12.36 -19.51 -5.65
CA ALA A 119 -12.63 -20.05 -4.32
C ALA A 119 -12.90 -21.56 -4.36
N ILE A 120 -13.69 -22.04 -5.33
CA ILE A 120 -13.94 -23.47 -5.54
C ILE A 120 -12.64 -24.20 -5.85
N PHE A 121 -11.78 -23.63 -6.70
CA PHE A 121 -10.46 -24.18 -7.00
C PHE A 121 -9.60 -24.30 -5.72
N ILE A 122 -9.56 -23.27 -4.87
CA ILE A 122 -8.82 -23.32 -3.61
C ILE A 122 -9.36 -24.41 -2.68
N VAL A 123 -10.68 -24.49 -2.50
CA VAL A 123 -11.29 -25.52 -1.64
C VAL A 123 -10.97 -26.92 -2.15
N LEU A 124 -11.11 -27.14 -3.47
CA LEU A 124 -10.82 -28.43 -4.09
C LEU A 124 -9.32 -28.78 -4.00
N PHE A 125 -8.44 -27.81 -4.20
CA PHE A 125 -6.99 -28.00 -4.05
C PHE A 125 -6.60 -28.27 -2.59
N MET A 126 -7.23 -27.62 -1.63
CA MET A 126 -6.95 -27.84 -0.21
C MET A 126 -7.42 -29.21 0.26
N VAL A 127 -8.58 -29.67 -0.20
CA VAL A 127 -9.15 -30.97 0.21
C VAL A 127 -8.50 -32.14 -0.54
N ILE A 128 -8.14 -31.97 -1.80
CA ILE A 128 -7.63 -33.08 -2.64
C ILE A 128 -6.13 -32.93 -2.89
N GLY A 129 -5.69 -31.74 -3.29
CA GLY A 129 -4.30 -31.47 -3.65
C GLY A 129 -3.34 -31.58 -2.48
N VAL A 130 -3.67 -31.00 -1.32
CA VAL A 130 -2.80 -31.04 -0.14
C VAL A 130 -2.64 -32.48 0.39
N PRO A 131 -3.70 -33.30 0.60
CA PRO A 131 -3.51 -34.68 1.02
C PRO A 131 -2.76 -35.53 0.01
N ALA A 132 -3.04 -35.38 -1.30
CA ALA A 132 -2.30 -36.09 -2.34
C ALA A 132 -0.81 -35.71 -2.36
N PHE A 133 -0.50 -34.42 -2.18
CA PHE A 133 0.87 -33.93 -2.07
C PHE A 133 1.57 -34.46 -0.82
N LEU A 134 0.91 -34.46 0.35
CA LEU A 134 1.47 -35.00 1.59
C LEU A 134 1.72 -36.51 1.48
N MET A 135 0.78 -37.27 0.93
CA MET A 135 0.93 -38.71 0.71
C MET A 135 2.09 -39.00 -0.26
N THR A 136 2.19 -38.23 -1.34
CA THR A 136 3.31 -38.33 -2.28
C THR A 136 4.64 -37.97 -1.62
N SER A 137 4.65 -36.93 -0.78
CA SER A 137 5.83 -36.48 -0.03
C SER A 137 6.32 -37.55 0.95
N VAL A 138 5.40 -38.22 1.64
CA VAL A 138 5.73 -39.34 2.54
C VAL A 138 6.34 -40.51 1.74
N ILE A 139 5.71 -40.93 0.65
CA ILE A 139 6.22 -42.01 -0.22
C ILE A 139 7.60 -41.66 -0.77
N GLN A 140 7.78 -40.43 -1.27
CA GLN A 140 9.05 -39.94 -1.79
C GLN A 140 10.11 -39.83 -0.69
N SER A 141 9.73 -39.43 0.53
CA SER A 141 10.64 -39.39 1.69
C SER A 141 11.15 -40.78 2.04
N PHE A 142 10.29 -41.80 2.05
CA PHE A 142 10.71 -43.18 2.25
C PHE A 142 11.59 -43.71 1.11
N ARG A 143 11.24 -43.44 -0.15
CA ARG A 143 12.05 -43.83 -1.31
C ARG A 143 13.41 -43.14 -1.33
N SER A 144 13.44 -41.85 -1.00
CA SER A 144 14.66 -41.04 -0.88
C SER A 144 15.53 -41.55 0.25
N SER A 145 14.96 -41.79 1.43
CA SER A 145 15.66 -42.36 2.59
C SER A 145 16.25 -43.73 2.26
N ARG A 146 15.52 -44.57 1.52
CA ARG A 146 16.01 -45.87 1.04
C ARG A 146 17.17 -45.71 0.05
N ARG A 147 17.09 -44.75 -0.89
CA ARG A 147 18.17 -44.44 -1.83
C ARG A 147 19.41 -43.92 -1.12
N ILE A 148 19.26 -42.98 -0.19
CA ILE A 148 20.35 -42.40 0.61
C ILE A 148 20.97 -43.48 1.48
N ARG A 149 20.18 -44.33 2.12
CA ARG A 149 20.68 -45.48 2.91
C ARG A 149 21.50 -46.44 2.04
N LEU A 150 21.06 -46.75 0.83
CA LEU A 150 21.82 -47.59 -0.11
C LEU A 150 23.13 -46.93 -0.58
N HIS A 151 23.17 -45.61 -0.71
CA HIS A 151 24.40 -44.87 -1.03
C HIS A 151 25.34 -44.76 0.19
N LEU A 152 24.80 -44.61 1.39
CA LEU A 152 25.57 -44.54 2.65
C LEU A 152 26.12 -45.90 3.08
N GLU A 153 25.44 -47.01 2.77
CA GLU A 153 25.91 -48.39 3.01
C GLU A 153 26.98 -48.86 2.00
N GLY A 154 27.49 -47.97 1.12
CA GLY A 154 28.60 -48.26 0.20
C GLY A 154 28.27 -49.16 -0.99
N LYS A 155 27.00 -49.60 -1.14
CA LYS A 155 26.55 -50.51 -2.22
C LYS A 155 26.43 -49.84 -3.59
N ALA A 156 26.63 -48.53 -3.68
CA ALA A 156 26.59 -47.75 -4.93
C ALA A 156 27.99 -47.37 -5.47
N GLY A 157 29.07 -47.89 -4.88
CA GLY A 157 30.42 -47.81 -5.44
C GLY A 157 31.18 -46.48 -5.26
N ILE A 158 30.68 -45.53 -4.46
CA ILE A 158 31.37 -44.26 -4.17
C ILE A 158 31.27 -43.90 -2.68
N SER A 159 32.43 -43.66 -2.05
CA SER A 159 32.60 -43.43 -0.60
C SER A 159 31.97 -42.10 -0.16
N ALA A 160 30.84 -42.16 0.53
CA ALA A 160 30.04 -41.00 0.95
C ALA A 160 30.52 -40.31 2.25
N GLU A 161 31.80 -40.40 2.61
CA GLU A 161 32.33 -39.77 3.84
C GLU A 161 32.81 -38.32 3.64
N GLN A 162 33.21 -37.93 2.43
CA GLN A 162 33.74 -36.57 2.17
C GLN A 162 32.68 -35.50 1.83
N TYR A 163 31.41 -35.85 1.65
CA TYR A 163 30.36 -34.92 1.17
C TYR A 163 29.34 -34.48 2.22
N LYS A 164 29.51 -34.85 3.50
CA LYS A 164 28.48 -34.67 4.55
C LYS A 164 28.41 -33.24 5.13
N VAL A 165 29.49 -32.47 5.04
CA VAL A 165 29.59 -31.14 5.70
C VAL A 165 29.10 -29.98 4.80
N PRO A 166 29.35 -29.95 3.47
CA PRO A 166 28.91 -28.85 2.61
C PRO A 166 27.38 -28.77 2.43
N LEU A 167 26.69 -29.91 2.41
CA LEU A 167 25.25 -29.99 2.11
C LEU A 167 24.34 -29.51 3.25
N LEU A 168 24.74 -29.75 4.50
CA LEU A 168 23.98 -29.27 5.66
C LEU A 168 24.05 -27.74 5.77
N VAL A 169 25.23 -27.18 5.53
CA VAL A 169 25.42 -25.72 5.53
C VAL A 169 24.63 -25.07 4.40
N SER A 170 24.64 -25.64 3.19
CA SER A 170 23.86 -25.11 2.06
C SER A 170 22.34 -25.21 2.31
N MET A 171 21.84 -26.32 2.85
CA MET A 171 20.42 -26.46 3.20
C MET A 171 19.94 -25.45 4.25
N VAL A 172 20.74 -25.24 5.31
CA VAL A 172 20.37 -24.26 6.36
C VAL A 172 20.36 -22.84 5.79
N GLN A 173 21.26 -22.54 4.86
CA GLN A 173 21.33 -21.23 4.22
C GLN A 173 20.16 -21.01 3.24
N GLU A 174 19.81 -22.00 2.43
CA GLU A 174 18.64 -21.96 1.55
C GLU A 174 17.32 -21.83 2.33
N ALA A 175 17.18 -22.56 3.44
CA ALA A 175 16.01 -22.46 4.31
C ALA A 175 15.88 -21.06 4.95
N ARG A 176 17.00 -20.46 5.37
CA ARG A 176 17.02 -19.09 5.88
C ARG A 176 16.64 -18.07 4.80
N GLN A 177 17.23 -18.17 3.61
CA GLN A 177 16.90 -17.28 2.49
C GLN A 177 15.42 -17.38 2.10
N THR A 178 14.89 -18.60 2.01
CA THR A 178 13.47 -18.81 1.69
C THR A 178 12.55 -18.25 2.78
N ALA A 179 12.92 -18.38 4.06
CA ALA A 179 12.16 -17.81 5.16
C ALA A 179 12.19 -16.27 5.14
N GLU A 180 13.34 -15.68 4.84
CA GLU A 180 13.50 -14.23 4.66
C GLU A 180 12.66 -13.72 3.48
N ASP A 181 12.66 -14.41 2.33
CA ASP A 181 11.86 -14.05 1.15
C ASP A 181 10.35 -14.12 1.42
N ILE A 182 9.89 -15.15 2.15
CA ILE A 182 8.48 -15.26 2.55
C ILE A 182 8.11 -14.12 3.50
N PHE A 183 8.98 -13.78 4.45
CA PHE A 183 8.73 -12.72 5.40
C PHE A 183 8.69 -11.33 4.73
N GLU A 184 9.60 -11.06 3.79
CA GLU A 184 9.57 -9.83 2.99
C GLU A 184 8.29 -9.75 2.12
N ASN A 185 7.84 -10.86 1.53
CA ASN A 185 6.62 -10.89 0.71
C ASN A 185 5.32 -10.77 1.52
N VAL A 186 5.30 -11.30 2.75
CA VAL A 186 4.16 -11.15 3.68
C VAL A 186 4.01 -9.70 4.13
N ASN A 187 5.11 -9.00 4.39
CA ASN A 187 5.06 -7.55 4.67
C ASN A 187 4.49 -6.74 3.50
N GLN A 188 4.74 -7.13 2.24
CA GLN A 188 4.11 -6.49 1.07
C GLN A 188 2.61 -6.77 0.97
N ALA A 189 2.13 -7.88 1.56
CA ALA A 189 0.72 -8.24 1.58
C ALA A 189 -0.05 -7.62 2.75
N GLN A 190 0.63 -7.02 3.73
CA GLN A 190 -0.01 -6.38 4.87
C GLN A 190 -0.76 -5.12 4.43
N SER A 191 -2.04 -5.01 4.82
CA SER A 191 -2.89 -3.87 4.51
C SER A 191 -2.39 -2.60 5.19
N GLN A 192 -2.56 -1.46 4.52
CA GLN A 192 -2.16 -0.15 5.01
C GLN A 192 -2.96 0.26 6.24
N GLU A 193 -2.27 0.82 7.22
CA GLU A 193 -2.86 1.24 8.48
C GLU A 193 -3.24 2.72 8.39
N TYR A 194 -4.55 2.99 8.45
CA TYR A 194 -5.13 4.33 8.46
C TYR A 194 -5.64 4.65 9.87
N LEU A 195 -5.55 5.92 10.24
CA LEU A 195 -6.11 6.42 11.49
C LEU A 195 -7.64 6.33 11.46
N PRO A 196 -8.29 5.94 12.56
CA PRO A 196 -9.75 5.96 12.65
C PRO A 196 -10.26 7.40 12.51
N ALA A 197 -11.32 7.60 11.73
CA ALA A 197 -11.88 8.90 11.33
C ALA A 197 -12.44 9.78 12.49
N SER A 198 -12.16 9.47 13.75
CA SER A 198 -12.76 10.11 14.93
C SER A 198 -11.75 10.69 15.92
N SER A 199 -10.59 11.17 15.46
CA SER A 199 -9.52 11.63 16.36
C SER A 199 -8.67 12.79 15.81
N GLU A 200 -9.30 13.76 15.15
CA GLU A 200 -8.59 14.94 14.61
C GLU A 200 -8.60 16.18 15.52
N GLU A 201 -9.05 16.10 16.78
CA GLU A 201 -9.13 17.29 17.67
C GLU A 201 -8.11 17.35 18.83
N VAL A 202 -7.06 16.53 18.85
CA VAL A 202 -6.03 16.67 19.91
C VAL A 202 -4.63 16.42 19.35
N ALA A 203 -4.07 17.41 18.66
CA ALA A 203 -2.64 17.39 18.33
C ALA A 203 -2.05 18.81 18.19
N LEU A 204 -2.38 19.71 19.11
CA LEU A 204 -1.59 20.91 19.40
C LEU A 204 -1.73 21.19 20.90
N GLU A 205 -0.86 20.61 21.73
CA GLU A 205 -0.13 21.32 22.79
C GLU A 205 0.63 20.35 23.74
N ASP A 206 1.85 20.79 24.01
CA ASP A 206 2.77 20.51 25.11
C ASP A 206 3.54 19.18 25.20
N GLY A 207 4.84 19.35 25.43
CA GLY A 207 5.84 18.30 25.51
C GLY A 207 6.18 17.93 26.94
N SER A 208 6.56 16.66 27.14
CA SER A 208 7.51 16.24 28.17
C SER A 208 7.86 14.77 27.97
N MET A 209 9.09 14.42 28.32
CA MET A 209 9.82 13.21 27.96
C MET A 209 9.57 11.99 28.88
N SER A 210 9.49 10.82 28.24
CA SER A 210 10.09 9.51 28.63
C SER A 210 9.38 8.63 29.70
N PRO A 211 9.77 7.35 29.88
CA PRO A 211 9.27 6.19 29.10
C PRO A 211 8.76 5.06 30.03
N THR A 212 8.04 4.02 29.55
CA THR A 212 8.07 2.62 30.07
C THR A 212 7.20 1.67 29.23
N THR A 213 7.68 0.42 29.22
CA THR A 213 7.43 -0.82 28.48
C THR A 213 6.02 -1.47 28.44
N SER A 214 5.66 -1.93 27.23
CA SER A 214 5.09 -3.26 26.85
C SER A 214 3.66 -3.67 27.37
N PRO A 215 3.06 -4.79 26.86
CA PRO A 215 1.85 -4.74 26.04
C PRO A 215 0.64 -5.48 26.65
N VAL A 216 -0.60 -5.02 26.45
CA VAL A 216 -1.78 -5.81 26.87
C VAL A 216 -2.91 -5.77 25.84
N ILE A 217 -3.35 -6.99 25.52
CA ILE A 217 -4.42 -7.40 24.62
C ILE A 217 -5.78 -7.37 25.37
N SER A 218 -6.85 -7.02 24.65
CA SER A 218 -8.28 -7.41 24.87
C SER A 218 -9.21 -6.36 25.53
N PRO A 219 -10.55 -6.54 25.53
CA PRO A 219 -11.43 -6.33 24.38
C PRO A 219 -12.69 -5.48 24.69
N ARG A 220 -13.25 -4.89 23.63
CA ARG A 220 -14.67 -4.53 23.39
C ARG A 220 -15.68 -4.82 24.51
N HIS A 221 -16.27 -3.76 25.09
CA HIS A 221 -17.61 -3.82 25.70
C HIS A 221 -18.43 -2.58 25.34
N LYS A 222 -19.60 -2.83 24.71
CA LYS A 222 -20.65 -1.84 24.47
C LYS A 222 -21.43 -1.62 25.76
N SER A 223 -21.73 -0.38 26.13
CA SER A 223 -22.95 -0.09 26.87
C SER A 223 -23.53 1.27 26.46
N ASN A 224 -24.82 1.22 26.13
CA ASN A 224 -25.68 2.36 25.89
C ASN A 224 -25.86 3.15 27.18
N ARG A 225 -25.79 4.48 27.12
CA ARG A 225 -26.63 5.31 28.00
C ARG A 225 -27.00 6.61 27.31
N SER A 226 -28.30 6.72 27.07
CA SER A 226 -29.05 7.83 26.49
C SER A 226 -29.45 8.87 27.54
N VAL A 227 -29.24 10.14 27.18
CA VAL A 227 -30.15 11.30 27.31
C VAL A 227 -30.41 11.87 28.71
N SER A 228 -30.04 13.15 28.91
CA SER A 228 -31.00 14.26 29.04
C SER A 228 -30.34 15.63 29.32
N SER A 229 -30.65 16.62 28.46
CA SER A 229 -30.85 18.08 28.65
C SER A 229 -29.82 18.88 29.48
N VAL A 230 -29.31 20.03 29.00
CA VAL A 230 -30.00 21.34 29.05
C VAL A 230 -29.49 22.28 27.93
N SER A 231 -30.42 23.00 27.30
CA SER A 231 -30.20 24.13 26.38
C SER A 231 -29.73 25.38 27.10
N GLU A 232 -28.74 26.08 26.54
CA GLU A 232 -28.71 27.55 26.56
C GLU A 232 -28.50 28.09 25.14
N LYS A 233 -29.20 29.18 24.87
CA LYS A 233 -29.47 29.76 23.56
C LYS A 233 -28.33 30.66 23.09
N GLY A 234 -28.08 30.59 21.78
CA GLY A 234 -27.97 31.76 20.92
C GLY A 234 -26.60 32.41 20.78
N LEU A 235 -25.98 32.22 19.62
CA LEU A 235 -25.79 33.32 18.68
C LEU A 235 -25.67 32.72 17.27
N GLU A 236 -26.66 33.02 16.43
CA GLU A 236 -26.60 32.80 15.00
C GLU A 236 -25.50 33.69 14.43
N SER A 237 -24.54 33.09 13.74
CA SER A 237 -23.70 33.77 12.76
C SER A 237 -23.73 32.95 11.49
N ASP A 238 -24.28 33.57 10.47
CA ASP A 238 -24.36 33.10 9.10
C ASP A 238 -23.00 32.60 8.60
N ALA A 239 -22.88 31.29 8.40
CA ALA A 239 -21.84 30.70 7.58
C ALA A 239 -22.53 29.75 6.60
N ALA A 240 -22.72 30.27 5.39
CA ALA A 240 -23.26 29.56 4.24
C ALA A 240 -22.46 28.29 3.92
N ASP A 241 -23.19 27.25 3.50
CA ASP A 241 -22.76 26.12 2.67
C ASP A 241 -21.25 25.88 2.57
N ALA A 242 -20.66 25.25 3.58
CA ALA A 242 -19.44 24.49 3.37
C ALA A 242 -19.85 23.14 2.75
N PRO A 243 -19.35 22.77 1.55
CA PRO A 243 -19.63 21.45 0.99
C PRO A 243 -19.10 20.40 1.97
N ALA A 244 -19.92 19.37 2.24
CA ALA A 244 -19.54 18.25 3.10
C ALA A 244 -18.14 17.77 2.70
N ALA A 245 -17.15 17.97 3.58
CA ALA A 245 -15.78 17.57 3.31
C ALA A 245 -15.76 16.05 3.11
N VAL A 246 -15.13 15.58 2.03
CA VAL A 246 -14.89 14.16 1.84
C VAL A 246 -13.98 13.71 2.99
N GLU A 247 -14.43 12.76 3.81
CA GLU A 247 -13.57 12.16 4.83
C GLU A 247 -12.42 11.43 4.14
N MET A 248 -11.21 11.99 4.25
CA MET A 248 -10.00 11.44 3.63
C MET A 248 -9.21 10.69 4.70
N PRO A 249 -9.08 9.36 4.61
CA PRO A 249 -8.39 8.60 5.64
C PRO A 249 -6.91 9.03 5.70
N THR A 250 -6.48 9.44 6.89
CA THR A 250 -5.10 9.83 7.18
C THR A 250 -4.27 8.61 7.53
N LEU A 251 -3.04 8.54 7.01
CA LEU A 251 -2.12 7.44 7.27
C LEU A 251 -1.56 7.50 8.70
N ALA A 252 -1.35 6.33 9.30
CA ALA A 252 -0.70 6.21 10.60
C ALA A 252 0.83 6.41 10.49
N LEU A 253 1.27 7.67 10.38
CA LEU A 253 2.68 8.03 10.19
C LEU A 253 3.30 8.62 11.46
N THR A 254 4.63 8.55 11.55
CA THR A 254 5.40 9.22 12.60
C THR A 254 5.48 10.74 12.36
N PRO A 255 5.70 11.57 13.40
CA PRO A 255 5.90 13.01 13.23
C PRO A 255 7.03 13.37 12.25
N LYS A 256 8.11 12.58 12.25
CA LYS A 256 9.21 12.74 11.28
C LYS A 256 8.72 12.53 9.85
N GLN A 257 7.89 11.53 9.59
CA GLN A 257 7.33 11.27 8.26
C GLN A 257 6.38 12.38 7.80
N PHE A 258 5.53 12.91 8.68
CA PHE A 258 4.73 14.08 8.36
C PHE A 258 5.59 15.30 8.00
N ALA A 259 6.66 15.56 8.75
CA ALA A 259 7.59 16.64 8.45
C ALA A 259 8.30 16.45 7.09
N MET A 260 8.69 15.22 6.74
CA MET A 260 9.26 14.91 5.42
C MET A 260 8.26 15.16 4.29
N ILE A 261 7.00 14.75 4.46
CA ILE A 261 5.92 14.99 3.47
C ILE A 261 5.72 16.50 3.28
N GLN A 262 5.60 17.25 4.37
CA GLN A 262 5.43 18.70 4.31
C GLN A 262 6.59 19.40 3.63
N ALA A 263 7.84 19.06 3.99
CA ALA A 263 9.02 19.66 3.38
C ALA A 263 9.11 19.42 1.87
N LEU A 264 8.61 18.27 1.38
CA LEU A 264 8.52 17.97 -0.05
C LEU A 264 7.36 18.69 -0.73
N ASP A 265 6.22 18.82 -0.05
CA ASP A 265 5.05 19.55 -0.56
C ASP A 265 5.32 21.05 -0.70
N ASP A 266 6.04 21.62 0.25
CA ASP A 266 6.45 23.03 0.25
C ASP A 266 7.37 23.39 -0.94
N VAL A 267 7.99 22.40 -1.59
CA VAL A 267 8.74 22.59 -2.84
C VAL A 267 7.81 22.97 -4.00
N GLY A 268 6.51 22.68 -3.90
CA GLY A 268 5.51 23.03 -4.91
C GLY A 268 5.49 22.04 -6.07
N PHE A 269 5.27 20.76 -5.77
CA PHE A 269 4.98 19.75 -6.78
C PHE A 269 3.54 19.84 -7.27
N LYS A 270 3.34 19.83 -8.59
CA LYS A 270 2.02 19.63 -9.19
C LYS A 270 1.76 18.13 -9.33
N LYS A 271 0.80 17.62 -8.56
CA LYS A 271 0.51 16.19 -8.43
C LYS A 271 -0.67 15.82 -9.33
N TYR A 272 -0.46 14.91 -10.26
CA TYR A 272 -1.47 14.41 -11.19
C TYR A 272 -1.82 12.97 -10.81
N PRO A 273 -2.96 12.74 -10.14
CA PRO A 273 -3.43 11.40 -9.91
C PRO A 273 -3.86 10.75 -11.24
N VAL A 274 -3.54 9.48 -11.42
CA VAL A 274 -3.77 8.75 -12.67
C VAL A 274 -4.59 7.49 -12.40
N TRP A 275 -5.67 7.34 -13.16
CA TRP A 275 -6.50 6.15 -13.14
C TRP A 275 -6.34 5.35 -14.44
N ILE A 276 -5.51 4.31 -14.37
CA ILE A 276 -5.42 3.30 -15.43
C ILE A 276 -6.51 2.25 -15.19
N HIS A 277 -7.46 2.15 -16.12
CA HIS A 277 -8.60 1.25 -16.07
C HIS A 277 -8.28 -0.08 -16.76
N ALA A 278 -7.55 -0.04 -17.87
CA ALA A 278 -7.34 -1.19 -18.75
C ALA A 278 -6.33 -2.23 -18.20
N ALA A 279 -5.49 -1.85 -17.23
CA ALA A 279 -4.42 -2.69 -16.70
C ALA A 279 -4.62 -3.05 -15.22
N ARG A 280 -4.45 -4.35 -14.90
CA ARG A 280 -4.41 -4.83 -13.50
C ARG A 280 -3.16 -4.44 -12.73
N HIS A 281 -2.12 -4.00 -13.43
CA HIS A 281 -0.85 -3.55 -12.87
C HIS A 281 -0.53 -2.18 -13.46
N SER A 282 -1.04 -1.13 -12.82
CA SER A 282 -0.94 0.24 -13.31
C SER A 282 0.49 0.79 -13.25
N HIS A 283 1.34 0.24 -12.38
CA HIS A 283 2.75 0.62 -12.24
C HIS A 283 3.54 0.61 -13.55
N ALA A 284 3.44 -0.49 -14.31
CA ALA A 284 4.13 -0.60 -15.60
C ALA A 284 3.35 0.09 -16.73
N ALA A 285 2.03 0.26 -16.56
CA ALA A 285 1.15 0.82 -17.57
C ALA A 285 1.27 2.35 -17.67
N ILE A 286 1.41 3.06 -16.54
CA ILE A 286 1.47 4.53 -16.49
C ILE A 286 2.60 5.11 -17.36
N ILE A 287 3.73 4.39 -17.47
CA ILE A 287 4.88 4.75 -18.32
C ILE A 287 4.99 3.93 -19.62
N VAL A 288 3.98 3.12 -19.94
CA VAL A 288 3.98 2.24 -21.13
C VAL A 288 5.26 1.40 -21.23
N ARG A 289 5.67 0.77 -20.12
CA ARG A 289 6.97 0.07 -20.02
C ARG A 289 7.12 -1.07 -21.04
N MET A 290 6.02 -1.60 -21.54
CA MET A 290 5.97 -2.68 -22.52
C MET A 290 4.96 -2.34 -23.62
N ASN A 291 5.21 -2.80 -24.84
CA ASN A 291 4.26 -2.68 -25.94
C ASN A 291 3.12 -3.70 -25.76
N ARG A 292 2.12 -3.32 -24.96
CA ARG A 292 0.88 -4.10 -24.74
C ARG A 292 -0.33 -3.23 -25.03
N GLU A 293 -1.36 -3.84 -25.60
CA GLU A 293 -2.61 -3.14 -25.90
C GLU A 293 -3.26 -2.57 -24.64
N THR A 294 -3.19 -3.27 -23.50
CA THR A 294 -3.73 -2.79 -22.23
C THR A 294 -3.02 -1.56 -21.65
N PHE A 295 -1.87 -1.14 -22.20
CA PHE A 295 -1.10 0.02 -21.73
C PHE A 295 -1.39 1.29 -22.55
N HIS A 296 -2.39 1.27 -23.44
CA HIS A 296 -2.71 2.41 -24.29
C HIS A 296 -3.05 3.68 -23.50
N GLU A 297 -3.68 3.56 -22.32
CA GLU A 297 -3.99 4.70 -21.43
C GLU A 297 -2.74 5.40 -20.91
N GLY A 298 -1.64 4.68 -20.68
CA GLY A 298 -0.37 5.29 -20.28
C GLY A 298 0.20 6.23 -21.35
N LYS A 299 -0.17 6.05 -22.63
CA LYS A 299 0.23 7.00 -23.68
C LYS A 299 -0.37 8.38 -23.47
N LEU A 300 -1.55 8.49 -22.86
CA LEU A 300 -2.14 9.78 -22.51
C LEU A 300 -1.34 10.48 -21.40
N VAL A 301 -0.86 9.72 -20.41
CA VAL A 301 -0.01 10.23 -19.33
C VAL A 301 1.32 10.75 -19.90
N VAL A 302 1.98 9.95 -20.73
CA VAL A 302 3.24 10.36 -21.39
C VAL A 302 3.01 11.57 -22.29
N LYS A 303 1.90 11.60 -23.05
CA LYS A 303 1.54 12.75 -23.88
C LYS A 303 1.36 14.03 -23.04
N HIS A 304 0.63 13.96 -21.93
CA HIS A 304 0.47 15.09 -21.01
C HIS A 304 1.83 15.56 -20.48
N TRP A 305 2.65 14.62 -20.00
CA TRP A 305 3.98 14.93 -19.48
C TRP A 305 4.87 15.63 -20.51
N VAL A 306 4.87 15.16 -21.76
CA VAL A 306 5.64 15.79 -22.85
C VAL A 306 5.11 17.19 -23.20
N ASN A 307 3.79 17.40 -23.13
CA ASN A 307 3.20 18.72 -23.41
C ASN A 307 3.55 19.78 -22.35
N GLU A 308 3.75 19.34 -21.11
CA GLU A 308 4.18 20.20 -20.00
C GLU A 308 5.71 20.28 -19.88
N PHE A 309 6.46 19.55 -20.71
CA PHE A 309 7.91 19.50 -20.64
C PHE A 309 8.53 20.73 -21.30
N GLU A 310 9.37 21.44 -20.56
CA GLU A 310 10.14 22.58 -21.05
C GLU A 310 11.64 22.25 -21.00
N ILE A 311 12.35 22.56 -22.10
CA ILE A 311 13.80 22.31 -22.27
C ILE A 311 14.59 23.51 -21.76
#